data_AF-A0A967JPQ0-F1
#
_entry.id   AF-A0A967JPQ0-F1
#
_cell.length_a   1.000
_cell.length_b   1.000
_cell.length_c   1.000
_cell.angle_alpha   90.00
_cell.angle_beta   90.00
_cell.angle_gamma   90.00
#
_symmetry.space_group_name_H-M   'P 1'
#
loop_
_entity.id
_entity.type
_entity.pdbx_description
1 polymer ?
#
loop_
_entity_poly.entity_id
_entity_poly.type
_entity_poly.pdbx_seq_one_letter_code
_entity_poly.pdbx_strand_id
1 'polypeptide(L)'
;DDDAPPIEAAIRELARRLATRPSRRTRAARRRGRVDLRRTLQQSARRGADFGELRHAARRLRKNRLVMLCDVSGSMDAFNPFLLRLMLGVQK
;
A
#
# COMPACT_ATOMS: atom_id res chain seq x y z
N ASP A 1 -24.73 -15.14 -4.81
CA ASP A 1 -23.55 -14.27 -4.66
C ASP A 1 -23.72 -13.37 -3.44
N ASP A 2 -23.55 -13.95 -2.24
CA ASP A 2 -23.87 -13.29 -0.95
C ASP A 2 -22.61 -12.84 -0.17
N ASP A 3 -21.43 -12.99 -0.77
CA ASP A 3 -20.12 -12.63 -0.18
C ASP A 3 -19.62 -11.26 -0.64
N ALA A 4 -20.41 -10.50 -1.39
CA ALA A 4 -20.01 -9.16 -1.82
C ALA A 4 -19.96 -8.23 -0.59
N PRO A 5 -18.81 -7.65 -0.23
CA PRO A 5 -18.76 -6.70 0.87
C PRO A 5 -19.74 -5.56 0.57
N PRO A 6 -20.40 -4.98 1.60
CA PRO A 6 -21.23 -3.81 1.41
C PRO A 6 -20.47 -2.78 0.57
N ILE A 7 -21.12 -2.18 -0.43
CA ILE A 7 -20.47 -1.29 -1.42
C ILE A 7 -19.51 -0.28 -0.76
N GLU A 8 -19.85 0.21 0.43
CA GLU A 8 -19.00 1.10 1.23
C GLU A 8 -17.67 0.47 1.69
N ALA A 9 -17.66 -0.79 2.11
CA ALA A 9 -16.45 -1.52 2.45
C ALA A 9 -15.56 -1.74 1.22
N ALA A 10 -16.14 -2.05 0.07
CA ALA A 10 -15.42 -2.14 -1.20
C ALA A 10 -14.78 -0.79 -1.59
N ILE A 11 -15.53 0.31 -1.48
CA ILE A 11 -15.03 1.67 -1.72
C ILE A 11 -13.88 2.01 -0.76
N ARG A 12 -14.01 1.71 0.53
CA ARG A 12 -12.95 1.96 1.52
C ARG A 12 -11.68 1.18 1.22
N GLU A 13 -11.80 -0.09 0.84
CA GLU A 13 -10.65 -0.92 0.46
C GLU A 13 -9.99 -0.36 -0.81
N LEU A 14 -10.78 0.01 -1.82
CA LEU A 14 -10.28 0.59 -3.06
C LEU A 14 -9.56 1.91 -2.80
N ALA A 15 -10.15 2.81 -2.00
CA ALA A 15 -9.55 4.07 -1.61
C ALA A 15 -8.21 3.86 -0.90
N ARG A 16 -8.13 2.93 0.07
CA ARG A 16 -6.87 2.60 0.76
C ARG A 16 -5.79 2.09 -0.19
N ARG A 17 -6.16 1.25 -1.17
CA ARG A 17 -5.21 0.74 -2.17
C ARG A 17 -4.70 1.84 -3.10
N LEU A 18 -5.58 2.77 -3.48
CA LEU A 18 -5.23 3.88 -4.38
C LEU A 18 -4.41 4.97 -3.67
N ALA A 19 -4.65 5.21 -2.38
CA ALA A 19 -4.01 6.27 -1.60
C ALA A 19 -2.48 6.13 -1.47
N THR A 20 -1.94 4.91 -1.60
CA THR A 20 -0.49 4.68 -1.44
C THR A 20 0.11 3.86 -2.57
N ARG A 21 1.41 4.06 -2.80
CA ARG A 21 2.20 3.25 -3.74
C ARG A 21 3.52 2.81 -3.13
N PRO A 22 4.07 1.65 -3.52
CA PRO A 22 5.44 1.29 -3.20
C PRO A 22 6.44 2.26 -3.85
N SER A 23 7.38 2.76 -3.07
CA SER A 23 8.53 3.52 -3.56
C SER A 23 9.55 2.61 -4.23
N ARG A 24 10.36 3.19 -5.13
CA ARG A 24 11.59 2.56 -5.63
C ARG A 24 12.63 2.37 -4.52
N ARG A 25 12.67 3.25 -3.51
CA ARG A 25 13.63 3.18 -2.39
C ARG A 25 13.15 2.22 -1.30
N THR A 26 14.07 1.42 -0.77
CA THR A 26 13.83 0.54 0.38
C THR A 26 14.14 1.24 1.71
N ARG A 27 13.68 0.64 2.81
CA ARG A 27 14.08 0.96 4.19
C ARG A 27 14.31 -0.33 4.96
N ALA A 28 15.06 -0.23 6.07
CA ALA A 28 15.16 -1.34 7.01
C ALA A 28 13.75 -1.71 7.52
N ALA A 29 13.51 -3.00 7.65
CA ALA A 29 12.27 -3.55 8.15
C ALA A 29 12.55 -4.58 9.24
N ARG A 30 11.68 -4.64 10.25
CA ARG A 30 11.89 -5.49 11.43
C ARG A 30 11.71 -6.98 11.15
N ARG A 31 10.69 -7.37 10.37
CA ARG A 31 10.35 -8.80 10.16
C ARG A 31 9.83 -9.13 8.76
N ARG A 32 9.52 -8.14 7.92
CA ARG A 32 8.87 -8.33 6.62
C ARG A 32 9.66 -7.66 5.51
N GLY A 33 9.61 -8.22 4.31
CA GLY A 33 10.37 -7.75 3.15
C GLY A 33 11.54 -8.68 2.81
N ARG A 34 12.30 -8.30 1.78
CA ARG A 34 13.42 -9.09 1.28
C ARG A 34 14.53 -9.16 2.33
N VAL A 35 15.13 -10.33 2.49
CA VAL A 35 16.29 -10.51 3.36
C VAL A 35 17.45 -9.66 2.82
N ASP A 36 18.01 -8.83 3.69
CA ASP A 36 19.20 -8.02 3.45
C ASP A 36 20.41 -8.80 3.95
N LEU A 37 20.92 -9.68 3.08
CA LEU A 37 22.06 -10.53 3.39
C LEU A 37 23.29 -9.71 3.76
N ARG A 38 23.54 -8.58 3.08
CA ARG A 38 24.68 -7.71 3.37
C ARG A 38 24.65 -7.21 4.82
N ARG A 39 23.52 -6.67 5.29
CA ARG A 39 23.39 -6.23 6.69
C ARG A 39 23.41 -7.38 7.68
N THR A 40 22.84 -8.52 7.29
CA THR A 40 22.83 -9.73 8.13
C THR A 40 24.26 -10.24 8.35
N LEU A 41 25.04 -10.44 7.28
CA LEU A 41 26.44 -10.86 7.33
C LEU A 41 27.31 -9.83 8.08
N GLN A 42 27.12 -8.53 7.83
CA GLN A 42 27.89 -7.48 8.51
C GLN A 42 27.65 -7.49 10.03
N GLN A 43 26.43 -7.83 10.47
CA GLN A 43 26.13 -7.92 11.88
C GLN A 43 26.54 -9.25 12.50
N SER A 44 26.38 -10.37 11.79
CA SER A 44 26.82 -11.68 12.27
C SER A 44 28.33 -11.74 12.41
N ALA A 45 29.09 -11.09 11.52
CA ALA A 45 30.54 -10.98 11.63
C ALA A 45 30.99 -10.34 12.97
N ARG A 46 30.18 -9.43 13.55
CA ARG A 46 30.44 -8.83 14.87
C ARG A 46 30.06 -9.76 16.04
N ARG A 47 29.30 -10.82 15.78
CA ARG A 47 28.76 -11.77 16.75
C ARG A 47 29.34 -13.18 16.56
N GLY A 48 30.53 -13.31 15.99
CA GLY A 48 31.18 -14.62 15.79
C GLY A 48 30.54 -15.48 14.70
N ALA A 49 30.02 -14.84 13.64
CA ALA A 49 29.35 -15.49 12.51
C ALA A 49 28.00 -16.16 12.84
N ASP A 50 27.37 -15.81 13.97
CA ASP A 50 26.01 -16.24 14.30
C ASP A 50 24.94 -15.45 13.50
N PHE A 51 24.11 -16.18 12.74
CA PHE A 51 23.02 -15.65 11.91
C PHE A 51 21.65 -15.61 12.60
N GLY A 52 21.59 -15.73 13.93
CA GLY A 52 20.34 -15.78 14.70
C GLY A 52 19.34 -14.64 14.45
N GLU A 53 19.75 -13.52 13.83
CA GLU A 53 18.85 -12.44 13.41
C GLU A 53 19.02 -12.07 11.93
N LEU A 54 18.06 -12.48 11.09
CA LEU A 54 17.96 -11.98 9.72
C LEU A 54 17.52 -10.51 9.70
N ARG A 55 18.22 -9.68 8.92
CA ARG A 55 17.79 -8.31 8.63
C ARG A 55 16.96 -8.27 7.36
N HIS A 56 15.91 -7.46 7.38
CA HIS A 56 15.01 -7.31 6.25
C HIS A 56 15.01 -5.87 5.72
N ALA A 57 14.72 -5.74 4.44
CA ALA A 57 14.45 -4.47 3.79
C ALA A 57 13.11 -4.55 3.04
N ALA A 58 12.29 -3.51 3.20
CA ALA A 58 11.00 -3.38 2.52
C ALA A 58 10.95 -2.07 1.73
N ARG A 59 10.18 -2.05 0.64
CA ARG A 59 9.91 -0.80 -0.10
C ARG A 59 9.19 0.19 0.82
N ARG A 60 9.59 1.46 0.79
CA ARG A 60 8.87 2.51 1.52
C ARG A 60 7.49 2.72 0.88
N LEU A 61 6.42 2.81 1.66
CA LEU A 61 5.14 3.29 1.17
C LEU A 61 5.19 4.81 1.02
N ARG A 62 4.60 5.34 -0.06
CA ARG A 62 4.48 6.77 -0.33
C ARG A 62 3.04 7.10 -0.66
N LYS A 63 2.59 8.29 -0.27
CA LYS A 63 1.31 8.83 -0.75
C LYS A 63 1.34 8.87 -2.28
N ASN A 64 0.27 8.36 -2.88
CA ASN A 64 0.11 8.40 -4.32
C ASN A 64 -0.34 9.81 -4.75
N ARG A 65 0.08 10.26 -5.94
CA ARG A 65 -0.41 11.50 -6.54
C ARG A 65 -1.39 11.10 -7.62
N LEU A 66 -2.68 11.29 -7.34
CA LEU A 66 -3.77 10.86 -8.22
C LEU A 66 -4.51 12.06 -8.76
N VAL A 67 -4.91 11.97 -10.03
CA VAL A 67 -5.87 12.88 -10.66
C VAL A 67 -7.06 12.01 -11.06
N MET A 68 -8.26 12.41 -10.64
CA MET A 68 -9.50 11.74 -11.02
C MET A 68 -10.27 12.66 -11.94
N LEU A 69 -10.57 12.17 -13.15
CA LEU A 69 -11.47 12.83 -14.09
C LEU A 69 -12.79 12.09 -14.01
N CYS A 70 -13.84 12.78 -13.58
CA CYS A 70 -15.18 12.23 -13.51
C CYS A 70 -16.09 12.96 -14.49
N ASP A 71 -16.84 12.19 -15.25
CA ASP A 71 -17.91 12.71 -16.10
C ASP A 71 -19.13 13.07 -15.24
N VAL A 72 -19.84 14.13 -15.62
CA VAL A 72 -21.03 14.66 -14.97
C VAL A 72 -22.25 14.66 -15.89
N SER A 73 -22.19 13.93 -17.02
CA SER A 73 -23.33 13.71 -17.89
C SER A 73 -24.45 12.92 -17.20
N GLY A 74 -25.69 13.06 -17.66
CA GLY A 74 -26.85 12.38 -17.06
C GLY A 74 -26.76 10.85 -17.08
N SER A 75 -26.01 10.24 -18.00
CA SER A 75 -25.75 8.79 -17.98
C SER A 75 -24.95 8.32 -16.76
N MET A 76 -24.33 9.24 -16.02
CA MET A 76 -23.51 8.95 -14.86
C MET A 76 -24.28 8.98 -13.53
N ASP A 77 -25.56 9.34 -13.52
CA ASP A 77 -26.35 9.55 -12.29
C ASP A 77 -26.32 8.35 -11.33
N ALA A 78 -26.37 7.13 -11.86
CA ALA A 78 -26.28 5.90 -11.06
C ALA A 78 -24.88 5.67 -10.43
N PHE A 79 -23.82 6.22 -11.03
CA PHE A 79 -22.42 5.99 -10.65
C PHE A 79 -21.82 7.16 -9.85
N ASN A 80 -22.36 8.36 -9.97
CA ASN A 80 -21.88 9.57 -9.31
C ASN A 80 -21.73 9.42 -7.77
N PRO A 81 -22.72 8.86 -7.03
CA PRO A 81 -22.57 8.67 -5.58
C PRO A 81 -21.38 7.79 -5.20
N PHE A 82 -21.07 6.77 -6.01
CA PHE A 82 -19.90 5.91 -5.82
C PHE A 82 -18.60 6.68 -6.08
N LEU A 83 -18.51 7.39 -7.22
CA LEU A 83 -17.31 8.14 -7.60
C LEU A 83 -16.95 9.23 -6.59
N LEU A 84 -17.95 9.97 -6.10
CA LEU A 84 -17.76 10.99 -5.07
C LEU A 84 -17.26 10.40 -3.74
N ARG A 85 -17.81 9.26 -3.30
CA ARG A 85 -17.35 8.56 -2.09
C ARG A 85 -15.92 8.06 -2.25
N LEU A 86 -15.57 7.56 -3.44
CA LEU A 86 -14.21 7.12 -3.75
C LEU A 86 -13.23 8.30 -3.73
N MET A 87 -13.58 9.42 -4.35
CA MET A 87 -12.78 10.66 -4.33
C MET A 87 -12.49 11.12 -2.90
N LEU A 88 -13.52 11.20 -2.06
CA LEU A 88 -13.36 11.59 -0.65
C LEU A 88 -12.51 10.59 0.14
N GLY A 89 -12.65 9.30 -0.13
CA GLY A 89 -11.89 8.24 0.52
C GLY A 89 -10.39 8.29 0.19
N VAL A 90 -10.03 8.68 -1.03
CA VAL A 90 -8.63 8.74 -1.50
C VAL A 90 -7.88 9.98 -0.97
N GLN A 91 -8.59 11.06 -0.63
CA GLN A 91 -7.97 12.29 -0.12
C GLN A 91 -7.39 12.16 1.31
N LYS A 92 -7.92 11.24 2.13
CA LYS A 92 -7.47 11.00 3.52
C LYS A 92 -6.20 10.16 3.57
#